data_AF-A0A5E4QCJ1-F1
#
_entry.id   AF-A0A5E4QCJ1-F1
#
_cell.length_a   1.000
_cell.length_b   1.000
_cell.length_c   1.000
_cell.angle_alpha   90.00
_cell.angle_beta   90.00
_cell.angle_gamma   90.00
#
_symmetry.space_group_name_H-M   'P 1'
#
loop_
_entity.id
_entity.type
_entity.pdbx_description
1 polymer ?
#
loop_
_entity_poly.entity_id
_entity_poly.type
_entity_poly.pdbx_seq_one_letter_code
_entity_poly.pdbx_strand_id
1 'polypeptide(L)'
;MITLFLDCGVAYVWNSDDWYVLRTKYRICGSLIGSLPSHPRQNELQGLPLALMSEETSLLVNEGICELYHLPHLHECPLDELKQKIDEIDRRVLEDQKVCLKKKKIEQLTQKIDVILAGKKQKLLSKGIIDVDLDKNELLQQEINKISDPSPEHLLIHLPTQHHIVTEKRRASLDSLVPSVLDDVGVIKCAVFKDLWKKGYCITNGSKFGSDLLLYPGDPVKFHAGYMVRCISNQTSFYPKTIVAFGRLSVAVNKLAVLAFFNNINKIEYQTIQWHDSVNV
;
A
#
# COMPACT_ATOMS: atom_id res chain seq x y z
N MET A 1 6.42 -18.90 -1.23
CA MET A 1 5.36 -18.53 -0.27
C MET A 1 5.64 -17.09 0.15
N ILE A 2 4.63 -16.23 0.23
CA ILE A 2 4.81 -14.80 0.52
C ILE A 2 5.03 -14.62 2.03
N THR A 3 5.98 -13.78 2.43
CA THR A 3 6.27 -13.52 3.85
C THR A 3 5.45 -12.33 4.35
N LEU A 4 4.68 -12.55 5.41
CA LEU A 4 3.94 -11.51 6.13
C LEU A 4 4.64 -11.20 7.45
N PHE A 5 4.77 -9.91 7.76
CA PHE A 5 5.39 -9.45 9.01
C PHE A 5 4.32 -8.97 9.98
N LEU A 6 4.22 -9.60 11.14
CA LEU A 6 3.24 -9.30 12.17
C LEU A 6 3.84 -8.34 13.21
N ASP A 7 3.20 -7.19 13.38
CA ASP A 7 3.52 -6.23 14.44
C ASP A 7 2.22 -5.68 15.04
N CYS A 8 2.18 -5.57 16.37
CA CYS A 8 0.99 -5.14 17.13
C CYS A 8 -0.34 -5.78 16.69
N GLY A 9 -0.31 -7.05 16.27
CA GLY A 9 -1.49 -7.81 15.84
C GLY A 9 -1.95 -7.57 14.40
N VAL A 10 -1.25 -6.74 13.64
CA VAL A 10 -1.54 -6.47 12.22
C VAL A 10 -0.43 -7.05 11.33
N ALA A 11 -0.83 -7.77 10.29
CA ALA A 11 0.12 -8.32 9.32
C ALA A 11 0.39 -7.34 8.18
N TYR A 12 1.66 -7.22 7.81
CA TYR A 12 2.15 -6.28 6.80
C TYR A 12 2.86 -7.00 5.66
N VAL A 13 2.64 -6.49 4.44
CA VAL A 13 3.41 -6.83 3.24
C VAL A 13 4.23 -5.61 2.86
N TRP A 14 5.53 -5.80 2.82
CA TRP A 14 6.50 -4.76 2.51
C TRP A 14 6.91 -4.83 1.04
N ASN A 15 7.28 -6.01 0.53
CA ASN A 15 7.75 -6.18 -0.85
C ASN A 15 6.65 -5.83 -1.88
N SER A 16 7.02 -5.07 -2.92
CA SER A 16 6.09 -4.60 -3.95
C SER A 16 5.60 -5.70 -4.90
N ASP A 17 6.43 -6.68 -5.20
CA ASP A 17 6.07 -7.79 -6.08
C ASP A 17 5.10 -8.72 -5.36
N ASP A 18 5.35 -9.02 -4.08
CA ASP A 18 4.45 -9.78 -3.21
C ASP A 18 3.09 -9.09 -3.10
N TRP A 19 3.07 -7.79 -2.85
CA TRP A 19 1.84 -6.99 -2.87
C TRP A 19 1.10 -7.10 -4.20
N TYR A 20 1.82 -6.96 -5.32
CA TYR A 20 1.23 -7.02 -6.65
C TYR A 20 0.62 -8.39 -6.94
N VAL A 21 1.30 -9.47 -6.54
CA VAL A 21 0.80 -10.85 -6.66
C VAL A 21 -0.45 -11.05 -5.82
N LEU A 22 -0.45 -10.62 -4.55
CA LEU A 22 -1.63 -10.69 -3.67
C LEU A 22 -2.83 -9.97 -4.27
N ARG A 23 -2.59 -8.78 -4.84
CA ARG A 23 -3.64 -7.94 -5.39
C ARG A 23 -4.24 -8.49 -6.69
N THR A 24 -3.39 -8.96 -7.59
CA THR A 24 -3.81 -9.36 -8.95
C THR A 24 -4.23 -10.81 -9.04
N LYS A 25 -3.49 -11.73 -8.40
CA LYS A 25 -3.74 -13.17 -8.47
C LYS A 25 -4.73 -13.63 -7.42
N TYR A 26 -4.63 -13.09 -6.20
CA TYR A 26 -5.43 -13.54 -5.06
C TYR A 26 -6.53 -12.56 -4.64
N ARG A 27 -6.73 -11.43 -5.32
CA ARG A 27 -7.80 -10.44 -5.02
C ARG A 27 -7.80 -9.95 -3.56
N ILE A 28 -6.63 -9.92 -2.93
CA ILE A 28 -6.48 -9.34 -1.58
C ILE A 28 -6.30 -7.84 -1.73
N CYS A 29 -7.18 -7.06 -1.09
CA CYS A 29 -7.18 -5.62 -1.26
C CYS A 29 -6.23 -4.95 -0.26
N GLY A 30 -6.30 -5.35 1.02
CA GLY A 30 -5.63 -4.71 2.15
C GLY A 30 -5.84 -3.18 2.20
N SER A 31 -5.00 -2.52 3.00
CA SER A 31 -4.90 -1.07 3.05
C SER A 31 -3.44 -0.65 2.94
N LEU A 32 -3.11 0.14 1.93
CA LEU A 32 -1.82 0.80 1.84
C LEU A 32 -1.76 1.91 2.91
N ILE A 33 -0.70 1.95 3.72
CA ILE A 33 -0.59 2.89 4.85
C ILE A 33 0.70 3.74 4.81
N GLY A 34 1.59 3.51 3.84
CA GLY A 34 2.80 4.28 3.69
C GLY A 34 2.52 5.68 3.14
N SER A 35 2.90 6.71 3.87
CA SER A 35 2.78 8.09 3.39
C SER A 35 3.94 8.49 2.47
N LEU A 36 3.65 9.37 1.52
CA LEU A 36 4.70 10.01 0.73
C LEU A 36 5.39 11.09 1.58
N PRO A 37 6.74 11.11 1.68
CA PRO A 37 7.44 12.11 2.49
C PRO A 37 7.14 13.55 2.09
N SER A 38 6.87 13.79 0.80
CA SER A 38 6.51 15.11 0.29
C SER A 38 5.09 15.55 0.65
N HIS A 39 4.20 14.61 0.99
CA HIS A 39 2.79 14.87 1.27
C HIS A 39 2.32 14.05 2.50
N PRO A 40 2.82 14.33 3.71
CA PRO A 40 2.56 13.51 4.90
C PRO A 40 1.08 13.53 5.35
N ARG A 41 0.26 14.44 4.82
CA ARG A 41 -1.19 14.54 5.08
C ARG A 41 -2.04 13.98 3.93
N GLN A 42 -1.42 13.36 2.93
CA GLN A 42 -2.14 12.70 1.85
C GLN A 42 -2.89 11.49 2.41
N ASN A 43 -4.20 11.43 2.18
CA ASN A 43 -5.05 10.31 2.60
C ASN A 43 -5.63 9.52 1.42
N GLU A 44 -5.37 9.96 0.18
CA GLU A 44 -6.00 9.41 -1.02
C GLU A 44 -5.16 8.31 -1.69
N LEU A 45 -3.84 8.49 -1.74
CA LEU A 45 -2.92 7.59 -2.44
C LEU A 45 -1.74 7.29 -1.51
N GLN A 46 -1.87 6.19 -0.78
CA GLN A 46 -0.81 5.66 0.08
C GLN A 46 0.02 4.63 -0.68
N GLY A 47 1.27 4.47 -0.27
CA GLY A 47 2.18 3.42 -0.72
C GLY A 47 2.32 2.28 0.31
N LEU A 48 3.31 1.43 0.06
CA LEU A 48 3.67 0.34 0.96
C LEU A 48 4.15 0.88 2.32
N PRO A 49 3.91 0.15 3.42
CA PRO A 49 3.45 -1.25 3.46
C PRO A 49 1.93 -1.40 3.24
N LEU A 50 1.54 -2.62 2.83
CA LEU A 50 0.16 -3.07 2.82
C LEU A 50 -0.18 -3.66 4.20
N ALA A 51 -1.08 -3.03 4.93
CA ALA A 51 -1.70 -3.59 6.12
C ALA A 51 -2.86 -4.51 5.72
N LEU A 52 -2.86 -5.74 6.25
CA LEU A 52 -3.91 -6.72 6.01
C LEU A 52 -4.90 -6.75 7.18
N MET A 53 -6.16 -7.02 6.87
CA MET A 53 -7.15 -7.40 7.89
C MET A 53 -6.81 -8.77 8.48
N SER A 54 -7.31 -9.06 9.68
CA SER A 54 -7.15 -10.38 10.31
C SER A 54 -7.75 -11.48 9.45
N GLU A 55 -8.89 -11.24 8.81
CA GLU A 55 -9.58 -12.17 7.91
C GLU A 55 -8.77 -12.46 6.64
N GLU A 56 -8.15 -11.43 6.05
CA GLU A 56 -7.26 -11.57 4.89
C GLU A 56 -6.04 -12.41 5.26
N THR A 57 -5.42 -12.11 6.41
CA THR A 57 -4.24 -12.83 6.90
C THR A 57 -4.56 -14.29 7.19
N SER A 58 -5.66 -14.55 7.90
CA SER A 58 -6.14 -15.89 8.20
C SER A 58 -6.41 -16.69 6.92
N LEU A 59 -7.07 -16.10 5.91
CA LEU A 59 -7.27 -16.74 4.62
C LEU A 59 -5.94 -17.13 3.97
N LEU A 60 -5.01 -16.18 3.87
CA LEU A 60 -3.74 -16.37 3.17
C LEU A 60 -2.85 -17.44 3.80
N VAL A 61 -2.81 -17.49 5.13
CA VAL A 61 -2.05 -18.50 5.88
C VAL A 61 -2.71 -19.87 5.76
N ASN A 62 -4.04 -19.95 5.92
CA ASN A 62 -4.77 -21.22 5.84
C ASN A 62 -4.76 -21.85 4.44
N GLU A 63 -4.72 -21.05 3.39
CA GLU A 63 -4.60 -21.54 2.01
C GLU A 63 -3.13 -21.82 1.60
N GLY A 64 -2.17 -21.65 2.52
CA GLY A 64 -0.75 -21.91 2.26
C GLY A 64 -0.10 -20.95 1.26
N ILE A 65 -0.70 -19.77 1.04
CA ILE A 65 -0.20 -18.74 0.13
C ILE A 65 0.91 -17.93 0.82
N CYS A 66 0.71 -17.67 2.11
CA CYS A 66 1.58 -16.84 2.93
C CYS A 66 2.03 -17.53 4.21
N GLU A 67 3.15 -17.06 4.75
CA GLU A 67 3.64 -17.41 6.08
C GLU A 67 3.73 -16.17 6.95
N LEU A 68 3.36 -16.30 8.22
CA LEU A 68 3.35 -15.21 9.18
C LEU A 68 4.59 -15.26 10.07
N TYR A 69 5.27 -14.12 10.22
CA TYR A 69 6.50 -14.00 11.01
C TYR A 69 6.50 -12.75 11.89
N HIS A 70 7.11 -12.86 13.06
CA HIS A 70 7.48 -11.72 13.91
C HIS A 70 8.98 -11.44 13.80
N LEU A 71 9.33 -10.17 13.95
CA LEU A 71 10.70 -9.71 14.13
C LEU A 71 10.92 -9.41 15.61
N PRO A 72 11.59 -10.29 16.39
CA PRO A 72 11.68 -10.15 17.84
C PRO A 72 12.40 -8.87 18.29
N HIS A 73 13.42 -8.46 17.55
CA HIS A 73 14.29 -7.33 17.90
C HIS A 73 13.86 -6.01 17.24
N LEU A 74 12.62 -5.91 16.72
CA LEU A 74 12.16 -4.73 15.97
C LEU A 74 12.16 -3.45 16.81
N HIS A 75 11.82 -3.57 18.10
CA HIS A 75 11.72 -2.45 19.04
C HIS A 75 12.97 -2.28 19.90
N GLU A 76 14.02 -3.06 19.63
CA GLU A 76 15.28 -2.98 20.35
C GLU A 76 16.23 -1.96 19.71
N CYS A 77 17.14 -1.40 20.52
CA CYS A 77 18.16 -0.48 20.00
C CYS A 77 19.15 -1.27 19.11
N PRO A 78 19.47 -0.79 17.90
CA PRO A 78 20.41 -1.48 17.03
C PRO A 78 21.81 -1.52 17.64
N LEU A 79 22.49 -2.66 17.48
CA LEU A 79 23.91 -2.83 17.80
C LEU A 79 24.78 -1.88 16.95
N ASP A 80 25.95 -1.50 17.46
CA ASP A 80 26.83 -0.56 16.75
C ASP A 80 27.35 -1.12 15.42
N GLU A 81 27.56 -2.43 15.32
CA GLU A 81 27.88 -3.09 14.04
C GLU A 81 26.77 -2.93 13.00
N LEU A 82 25.51 -2.96 13.43
CA LEU A 82 24.37 -2.77 12.56
C LEU A 82 24.27 -1.32 12.09
N LYS A 83 24.53 -0.36 12.98
CA LYS A 83 24.60 1.07 12.65
C LYS A 83 25.67 1.33 11.58
N GLN A 84 26.88 0.79 11.77
CA GLN A 84 27.97 0.92 10.80
C GLN A 84 27.61 0.34 9.43
N LYS A 85 26.95 -0.83 9.39
CA LYS A 85 26.45 -1.41 8.14
C LYS A 85 25.40 -0.54 7.46
N ILE A 86 24.48 0.06 8.22
CA ILE A 86 23.48 0.99 7.68
C ILE A 86 24.19 2.23 7.10
N ASP A 87 25.15 2.81 7.81
CA ASP A 87 25.92 3.97 7.34
C ASP A 87 26.72 3.66 6.05
N GLU A 88 27.22 2.43 5.90
CA GLU A 88 27.87 1.97 4.66
C GLU A 88 26.87 1.87 3.50
N ILE A 89 25.68 1.35 3.75
CA ILE A 89 24.61 1.23 2.74
C ILE A 89 24.14 2.62 2.31
N ASP A 90 23.90 3.53 3.26
CA ASP A 90 23.47 4.89 2.97
C ASP A 90 24.53 5.65 2.16
N ARG A 91 25.81 5.50 2.51
CA ARG A 91 26.92 6.05 1.71
C ARG A 91 26.95 5.49 0.29
N ARG A 92 26.71 4.18 0.12
CA ARG A 92 26.66 3.57 -1.21
C ARG A 92 25.49 4.10 -2.04
N VAL A 93 24.30 4.19 -1.45
CA VAL A 93 23.11 4.76 -2.10
C VAL A 93 23.37 6.22 -2.51
N LEU A 94 24.03 7.00 -1.66
CA LEU A 94 24.43 8.37 -1.95
C LEU A 94 25.29 8.46 -3.21
N GLU A 95 26.34 7.62 -3.30
CA GLU A 95 27.24 7.60 -4.45
C GLU A 95 26.55 7.13 -5.73
N ASP A 96 25.73 6.08 -5.65
CA ASP A 96 24.95 5.58 -6.79
C ASP A 96 23.98 6.66 -7.32
N GLN A 97 23.36 7.43 -6.42
CA GLN A 97 22.50 8.56 -6.81
C GLN A 97 23.28 9.69 -7.46
N LYS A 98 24.46 10.05 -6.94
CA LYS A 98 25.33 11.08 -7.56
C LYS A 98 25.68 10.72 -9.00
N VAL A 99 26.07 9.46 -9.23
CA VAL A 99 26.39 8.96 -10.58
C VAL A 99 25.18 9.08 -11.50
N CYS A 100 24.00 8.64 -11.04
CA CYS A 100 22.76 8.72 -11.82
C CYS A 100 22.35 10.16 -12.14
N LEU A 101 22.46 11.08 -11.18
CA LEU A 101 22.11 12.50 -11.36
C LEU A 101 23.09 13.21 -12.30
N LYS A 102 24.40 12.94 -12.17
CA LYS A 102 25.41 13.44 -13.12
C LYS A 102 25.09 12.99 -14.53
N LYS A 103 24.81 11.70 -14.72
CA LYS A 103 24.42 11.15 -16.03
C LYS A 103 23.20 11.86 -16.62
N LYS A 104 22.12 12.02 -15.85
CA LYS A 104 20.91 12.76 -16.28
C LYS A 104 21.21 14.21 -16.64
N LYS A 105 22.07 14.89 -15.88
CA LYS A 105 22.45 16.28 -16.14
C LYS A 105 23.27 16.42 -17.42
N ILE A 106 24.18 15.49 -17.67
CA ILE A 106 24.95 15.41 -18.92
C ILE A 106 24.01 15.19 -20.12
N GLU A 107 23.04 14.27 -19.99
CA GLU A 107 22.02 14.03 -21.03
C GLU A 107 21.19 15.30 -21.31
N GLN A 108 20.75 16.01 -20.27
CA GLN A 108 20.01 17.28 -20.42
C GLN A 108 20.85 18.39 -21.06
N LEU A 109 22.14 18.51 -20.69
CA LEU A 109 23.06 19.48 -21.29
C LEU A 109 23.30 19.17 -22.76
N THR A 110 23.47 17.89 -23.10
CA THR A 110 23.64 17.42 -24.48
C THR A 110 22.42 17.79 -25.33
N GLN A 111 21.20 17.57 -24.82
CA GLN A 111 19.97 17.95 -25.53
C GLN A 111 19.82 19.46 -25.71
N LYS A 112 20.36 20.27 -24.78
CA LYS A 112 20.23 21.74 -24.79
C LYS A 112 21.45 22.45 -25.37
N ILE A 113 22.47 21.72 -25.84
CA ILE A 113 23.75 22.32 -26.26
C ILE A 113 23.57 23.35 -27.37
N ASP A 114 22.67 23.09 -28.32
CA ASP A 114 22.39 24.00 -29.44
C ASP A 114 21.76 25.32 -28.97
N VAL A 115 20.87 25.26 -27.97
CA VAL A 115 20.26 26.45 -27.36
C VAL A 115 21.31 27.24 -26.57
N ILE A 116 22.19 26.55 -25.85
CA ILE A 116 23.29 27.17 -25.10
C ILE A 116 24.27 27.87 -26.05
N LEU A 117 24.61 27.23 -27.17
CA LEU A 117 25.44 27.80 -28.23
C LEU A 117 24.83 29.06 -28.83
N ALA A 118 23.55 29.00 -29.20
CA ALA A 118 22.81 30.16 -29.72
C ALA A 118 22.81 31.33 -28.71
N GLY A 119 22.56 31.04 -27.44
CA GLY A 119 22.61 32.04 -26.36
C GLY A 119 24.00 32.64 -26.13
N LYS A 120 25.08 31.85 -26.22
CA LYS A 120 26.46 32.37 -26.14
C LYS A 120 26.82 33.23 -27.35
N LYS A 121 26.46 32.81 -28.57
CA LYS A 121 26.67 33.60 -29.80
C LYS A 121 25.98 34.97 -29.70
N GLN A 122 24.72 35.01 -29.25
CA GLN A 122 23.98 36.25 -29.10
C GLN A 122 24.62 37.21 -28.07
N LYS A 123 25.13 36.68 -26.93
CA LYS A 123 25.88 37.48 -25.95
C LYS A 123 27.19 38.04 -26.52
N LEU A 124 27.92 37.26 -27.33
CA LEU A 124 29.17 37.71 -27.96
C LEU A 124 28.93 38.76 -29.05
N LEU A 125 27.88 38.60 -29.84
CA LEU A 125 27.41 39.60 -30.82
C LEU A 125 27.06 40.93 -30.12
N SER A 126 26.36 40.88 -28.98
CA SER A 126 26.06 42.09 -28.20
C SER A 126 27.29 42.79 -27.60
N LYS A 127 28.43 42.09 -27.51
CA LYS A 127 29.73 42.63 -27.08
C LYS A 127 30.65 43.02 -28.24
N GLY A 128 30.17 42.93 -29.49
CA GLY A 128 30.93 43.37 -30.68
C GLY A 128 31.93 42.37 -31.25
N ILE A 129 31.87 41.08 -30.86
CA ILE A 129 32.75 40.03 -31.38
C ILE A 129 31.99 39.27 -32.49
N ILE A 130 32.53 39.30 -33.72
CA ILE A 130 31.78 39.00 -34.95
C ILE A 130 32.01 37.56 -35.43
N ASP A 131 33.14 36.94 -35.07
CA ASP A 131 33.49 35.60 -35.56
C ASP A 131 34.05 34.73 -34.43
N VAL A 132 33.21 33.80 -33.95
CA VAL A 132 33.60 32.80 -32.95
C VAL A 132 33.04 31.46 -33.39
N ASP A 133 33.90 30.64 -33.99
CA ASP A 133 33.62 29.23 -34.21
C ASP A 133 33.79 28.50 -32.87
N LEU A 134 32.67 28.16 -32.24
CA LEU A 134 32.62 27.47 -30.95
C LEU A 134 32.36 25.99 -31.22
N ASP A 135 33.36 25.15 -30.96
CA ASP A 135 33.17 23.70 -31.02
C ASP A 135 32.14 23.25 -29.96
N LYS A 136 31.14 22.50 -30.41
CA LYS A 136 30.08 21.97 -29.56
C LYS A 136 30.64 21.01 -28.51
N ASN A 137 31.66 20.23 -28.88
CA ASN A 137 32.23 19.20 -28.01
C ASN A 137 33.05 19.83 -26.89
N GLU A 138 33.92 20.80 -27.21
CA GLU A 138 34.65 21.56 -26.19
C GLU A 138 33.73 22.31 -25.23
N LEU A 139 32.66 22.93 -25.76
CA LEU A 139 31.68 23.61 -24.92
C LEU A 139 30.97 22.66 -23.96
N LEU A 140 30.56 21.50 -24.47
CA LEU A 140 29.91 20.47 -23.66
C LEU A 140 30.86 19.99 -22.56
N GLN A 141 32.13 19.69 -22.87
CA GLN A 141 33.12 19.28 -21.87
C GLN A 141 33.36 20.36 -20.80
N GLN A 142 33.42 21.64 -21.18
CA GLN A 142 33.55 22.74 -20.23
C GLN A 142 32.34 22.83 -19.29
N GLU A 143 31.11 22.64 -19.78
CA GLU A 143 29.92 22.67 -18.94
C GLU A 143 29.79 21.40 -18.08
N ILE A 144 30.25 20.23 -18.57
CA ILE A 144 30.34 18.99 -17.79
C ILE A 144 31.32 19.14 -16.62
N ASN A 145 32.49 19.75 -16.84
CA ASN A 145 33.50 19.96 -15.80
C ASN A 145 33.03 20.92 -14.70
N LYS A 146 32.02 21.75 -14.96
CA LYS A 146 31.38 22.63 -13.96
C LYS A 146 30.28 21.93 -13.16
N ILE A 147 29.95 20.67 -13.46
CA ILE A 147 28.95 19.92 -12.70
C ILE A 147 29.53 19.58 -11.33
N SER A 148 29.16 20.39 -10.34
CA SER A 148 29.41 20.07 -8.93
C SER A 148 28.58 18.87 -8.48
N ASP A 149 29.10 18.18 -7.47
CA ASP A 149 28.34 17.15 -6.77
C ASP A 149 27.10 17.76 -6.09
N PRO A 150 25.93 17.13 -6.23
CA PRO A 150 24.74 17.56 -5.50
C PRO A 150 24.98 17.41 -4.00
N SER A 151 24.55 18.40 -3.22
CA SER A 151 24.56 18.28 -1.76
C SER A 151 23.55 17.22 -1.31
N PRO A 152 23.73 16.61 -0.12
CA PRO A 152 22.84 15.57 0.39
C PRO A 152 21.36 15.99 0.45
N GLU A 153 21.10 17.28 0.67
CA GLU A 153 19.76 17.87 0.74
C GLU A 153 18.98 17.83 -0.58
N HIS A 154 19.68 17.69 -1.72
CA HIS A 154 19.08 17.63 -3.05
C HIS A 154 18.96 16.21 -3.60
N LEU A 155 19.26 15.21 -2.77
CA LEU A 155 19.17 13.80 -3.14
C LEU A 155 17.81 13.22 -2.80
N LEU A 156 17.48 12.11 -3.45
CA LEU A 156 16.22 11.42 -3.21
C LEU A 156 16.34 10.62 -1.91
N ILE A 157 15.32 10.75 -1.06
CA ILE A 157 15.18 9.89 0.12
C ILE A 157 14.83 8.49 -0.38
N HIS A 158 15.67 7.51 -0.05
CA HIS A 158 15.37 6.11 -0.30
C HIS A 158 14.32 5.63 0.71
N LEU A 159 13.17 5.18 0.21
CA LEU A 159 12.13 4.57 1.02
C LEU A 159 12.21 3.05 0.81
N PRO A 160 12.85 2.30 1.72
CA PRO A 160 12.94 0.85 1.57
C PRO A 160 11.54 0.26 1.73
N THR A 161 10.98 -0.21 0.62
CA THR A 161 9.74 -0.99 0.65
C THR A 161 10.01 -2.41 1.15
N GLN A 162 11.25 -2.84 1.34
CA GLN A 162 11.60 -4.10 1.99
C GLN A 162 12.87 -3.94 2.81
N HIS A 163 12.92 -4.61 3.96
CA HIS A 163 14.13 -4.64 4.76
C HIS A 163 15.22 -5.44 4.03
N HIS A 164 16.35 -4.78 3.73
CA HIS A 164 17.46 -5.34 2.96
C HIS A 164 18.50 -6.09 3.82
N ILE A 165 18.30 -6.15 5.14
CA ILE A 165 19.20 -6.84 6.07
C ILE A 165 18.54 -8.17 6.45
N VAL A 166 19.35 -9.23 6.49
CA VAL A 166 18.90 -10.52 6.98
C VAL A 166 18.70 -10.41 8.49
N THR A 167 17.45 -10.33 8.91
CA THR A 167 17.05 -10.21 10.32
C THR A 167 16.49 -11.54 10.81
N GLU A 168 16.72 -11.86 12.08
CA GLU A 168 16.06 -13.00 12.72
C GLU A 168 14.54 -12.83 12.62
N LYS A 169 13.87 -13.90 12.19
CA LYS A 169 12.42 -13.97 12.11
C LYS A 169 11.92 -15.20 12.84
N ARG A 170 10.86 -15.05 13.62
CA ARG A 170 10.19 -16.15 14.32
C ARG A 170 8.83 -16.39 13.70
N ARG A 171 8.49 -17.65 13.40
CA ARG A 171 7.16 -17.97 12.88
C ARG A 171 6.09 -17.57 13.91
N ALA A 172 5.06 -16.88 13.44
CA ALA A 172 3.96 -16.39 14.25
C ALA A 172 2.73 -17.30 14.11
N SER A 173 1.85 -17.27 15.11
CA SER A 173 0.54 -17.94 15.07
C SER A 173 -0.56 -16.94 14.68
N LEU A 174 -1.68 -17.45 14.17
CA LEU A 174 -2.88 -16.64 13.89
C LEU A 174 -3.50 -16.07 15.18
N ASP A 175 -3.23 -16.68 16.33
CA ASP A 175 -3.71 -16.27 17.64
C ASP A 175 -3.19 -14.88 18.06
N SER A 176 -2.11 -14.44 17.41
CA SER A 176 -1.49 -13.13 17.66
C SER A 176 -2.13 -11.99 16.85
N LEU A 177 -3.12 -12.28 15.99
CA LEU A 177 -3.82 -11.26 15.19
C LEU A 177 -4.81 -10.47 16.04
N VAL A 178 -4.94 -9.18 15.71
CA VAL A 178 -5.90 -8.25 16.33
C VAL A 178 -6.65 -7.49 15.24
N PRO A 179 -7.98 -7.62 15.14
CA PRO A 179 -8.88 -8.43 15.98
C PRO A 179 -8.59 -9.94 15.91
N SER A 180 -8.97 -10.69 16.96
CA SER A 180 -8.78 -12.14 17.01
C SER A 180 -9.58 -12.82 15.90
N VAL A 181 -9.01 -13.88 15.32
CA VAL A 181 -9.67 -14.75 14.35
C VAL A 181 -10.24 -16.02 14.97
N LEU A 182 -10.02 -16.20 16.27
CA LEU A 182 -10.36 -17.41 17.02
C LEU A 182 -11.56 -17.24 17.94
N ASP A 183 -11.95 -16.01 18.25
CA ASP A 183 -13.18 -15.76 19.00
C ASP A 183 -14.42 -15.94 18.11
N ASP A 184 -15.61 -16.02 18.71
CA ASP A 184 -16.86 -16.26 17.98
C ASP A 184 -17.12 -15.24 16.86
N VAL A 185 -16.64 -13.99 17.03
CA VAL A 185 -16.78 -12.92 16.04
C VAL A 185 -15.78 -13.09 14.90
N GLY A 186 -14.53 -13.39 15.22
CA GLY A 186 -13.44 -13.61 14.27
C GLY A 186 -13.67 -14.85 13.42
N VAL A 187 -14.14 -15.95 14.02
CA VAL A 187 -14.45 -17.20 13.32
C VAL A 187 -15.49 -16.97 12.24
N ILE A 188 -16.60 -16.28 12.55
CA ILE A 188 -17.63 -16.01 11.55
C ILE A 188 -17.15 -15.04 10.47
N LYS A 189 -16.42 -13.99 10.84
CA LYS A 189 -15.88 -13.03 9.87
C LYS A 189 -14.91 -13.70 8.89
N CYS A 190 -14.00 -14.54 9.39
CA CYS A 190 -13.07 -15.30 8.54
C CYS A 190 -13.82 -16.27 7.61
N ALA A 191 -14.82 -16.98 8.13
CA ALA A 191 -15.62 -17.92 7.34
C ALA A 191 -16.39 -17.21 6.22
N VAL A 192 -17.07 -16.11 6.56
CA VAL A 192 -17.81 -15.27 5.61
C VAL A 192 -16.87 -14.63 4.58
N PHE A 193 -15.72 -14.11 5.00
CA PHE A 193 -14.71 -13.55 4.10
C PHE A 193 -14.25 -14.59 3.09
N LYS A 194 -13.89 -15.80 3.57
CA LYS A 194 -13.45 -16.92 2.73
C LYS A 194 -14.52 -17.35 1.73
N ASP A 195 -15.78 -17.46 2.15
CA ASP A 195 -16.89 -17.86 1.27
C ASP A 195 -17.12 -16.82 0.16
N LEU A 196 -17.18 -15.54 0.51
CA LEU A 196 -17.37 -14.44 -0.46
C LEU A 196 -16.17 -14.29 -1.40
N TRP A 197 -14.95 -14.50 -0.90
CA TRP A 197 -13.75 -14.50 -1.71
C TRP A 197 -13.74 -15.64 -2.75
N LYS A 198 -14.19 -16.85 -2.34
CA LYS A 198 -14.37 -17.99 -3.25
C LYS A 198 -15.45 -17.74 -4.30
N LYS A 199 -16.49 -16.97 -3.97
CA LYS A 199 -17.52 -16.49 -4.92
C LYS A 199 -17.01 -15.42 -5.90
N GLY A 200 -15.76 -14.99 -5.78
CA GLY A 200 -15.09 -14.11 -6.74
C GLY A 200 -15.15 -12.61 -6.43
N TYR A 201 -15.71 -12.22 -5.28
CA TYR A 201 -15.75 -10.82 -4.88
C TYR A 201 -14.36 -10.31 -4.46
N CYS A 202 -14.11 -9.03 -4.72
CA CYS A 202 -13.09 -8.27 -4.00
C CYS A 202 -13.72 -7.71 -2.72
N ILE A 203 -12.99 -7.80 -1.61
CA ILE A 203 -13.52 -7.48 -0.27
C ILE A 203 -12.62 -6.43 0.37
N THR A 204 -13.23 -5.43 1.01
CA THR A 204 -12.49 -4.43 1.82
C THR A 204 -13.17 -4.24 3.17
N ASN A 205 -12.49 -3.52 4.08
CA ASN A 205 -13.03 -3.16 5.38
C ASN A 205 -14.27 -2.25 5.25
N GLY A 206 -15.36 -2.61 5.95
CA GLY A 206 -16.62 -1.89 5.90
C GLY A 206 -16.88 -0.89 7.03
N SER A 207 -15.92 -0.67 7.94
CA SER A 207 -16.10 0.11 9.17
C SER A 207 -16.56 1.55 8.90
N LYS A 208 -16.02 2.20 7.85
CA LYS A 208 -16.43 3.56 7.43
C LYS A 208 -17.91 3.68 7.08
N PHE A 209 -18.57 2.56 6.76
CA PHE A 209 -19.98 2.49 6.42
C PHE A 209 -20.82 1.84 7.53
N GLY A 210 -20.24 1.50 8.67
CA GLY A 210 -20.94 0.79 9.75
C GLY A 210 -21.24 -0.68 9.44
N SER A 211 -20.45 -1.29 8.56
CA SER A 211 -20.48 -2.71 8.18
C SER A 211 -19.16 -3.40 8.54
N ASP A 212 -19.10 -4.72 8.50
CA ASP A 212 -17.84 -5.44 8.68
C ASP A 212 -17.05 -5.48 7.38
N LEU A 213 -17.72 -5.82 6.27
CA LEU A 213 -17.12 -5.99 4.95
C LEU A 213 -17.89 -5.22 3.88
N LEU A 214 -17.17 -4.75 2.87
CA LEU A 214 -17.73 -4.25 1.62
C LEU A 214 -17.39 -5.21 0.49
N LEU A 215 -18.37 -5.49 -0.37
CA LEU A 215 -18.17 -6.37 -1.53
C LEU A 215 -18.24 -5.60 -2.84
N TYR A 216 -17.28 -5.91 -3.69
CA TYR A 216 -17.10 -5.34 -5.00
C TYR A 216 -17.13 -6.46 -6.04
N PRO A 217 -17.83 -6.27 -7.18
CA PRO A 217 -17.82 -7.26 -8.28
C PRO A 217 -16.45 -7.36 -8.97
N GLY A 218 -15.54 -6.42 -8.70
CA GLY A 218 -14.18 -6.42 -9.20
C GLY A 218 -13.30 -5.49 -8.38
N ASP A 219 -12.18 -5.07 -8.95
CA ASP A 219 -11.20 -4.21 -8.29
C ASP A 219 -11.84 -2.92 -7.69
N PRO A 220 -11.66 -2.63 -6.38
CA PRO A 220 -12.21 -1.42 -5.74
C PRO A 220 -11.79 -0.08 -6.36
N VAL A 221 -10.70 -0.05 -7.15
CA VAL A 221 -10.30 1.15 -7.90
C VAL A 221 -11.21 1.39 -9.11
N LYS A 222 -11.80 0.32 -9.66
CA LYS A 222 -12.62 0.35 -10.88
C LYS A 222 -14.12 0.21 -10.61
N PHE A 223 -14.50 -0.37 -9.47
CA PHE A 223 -15.88 -0.68 -9.13
C PHE A 223 -16.28 -0.05 -7.80
N HIS A 224 -17.56 0.31 -7.67
CA HIS A 224 -18.14 0.67 -6.39
C HIS A 224 -18.58 -0.58 -5.62
N ALA A 225 -18.56 -0.50 -4.29
CA ALA A 225 -19.12 -1.57 -3.46
C ALA A 225 -20.63 -1.65 -3.67
N GLY A 226 -21.14 -2.84 -3.98
CA GLY A 226 -22.57 -3.09 -4.13
C GLY A 226 -23.26 -3.53 -2.84
N TYR A 227 -22.50 -4.15 -1.94
CA TYR A 227 -23.03 -4.77 -0.72
C TYR A 227 -22.27 -4.29 0.52
N MET A 228 -23.02 -4.07 1.59
CA MET A 228 -22.52 -3.90 2.95
C MET A 228 -22.87 -5.14 3.75
N VAL A 229 -21.86 -5.87 4.21
CA VAL A 229 -22.05 -7.13 4.94
C VAL A 229 -21.77 -6.91 6.41
N ARG A 230 -22.69 -7.36 7.26
CA ARG A 230 -22.51 -7.44 8.71
C ARG A 230 -22.57 -8.90 9.14
N CYS A 231 -21.54 -9.36 9.83
CA CYS A 231 -21.43 -10.72 10.34
C CYS A 231 -22.08 -10.80 11.73
N ILE A 232 -23.02 -11.73 11.92
CA ILE A 232 -23.78 -11.89 13.17
C ILE A 232 -23.32 -13.18 13.86
N SER A 233 -22.59 -13.03 14.97
CA SER A 233 -22.21 -14.15 15.84
C SER A 233 -23.30 -14.44 16.88
N ASN A 234 -23.21 -15.59 17.55
CA ASN A 234 -24.11 -15.95 18.66
C ASN A 234 -24.02 -14.96 19.84
N GLN A 235 -22.90 -14.26 19.98
CA GLN A 235 -22.70 -13.23 21.01
C GLN A 235 -23.22 -11.85 20.58
N THR A 236 -23.58 -11.68 19.31
CA THR A 236 -24.04 -10.40 18.78
C THR A 236 -25.45 -10.12 19.30
N SER A 237 -25.57 -9.13 20.18
CA SER A 237 -26.88 -8.66 20.64
C SER A 237 -27.64 -8.02 19.48
N PHE A 238 -28.73 -8.66 19.06
CA PHE A 238 -29.49 -8.27 17.89
C PHE A 238 -30.79 -7.56 18.31
N TYR A 239 -30.79 -6.23 18.25
CA TYR A 239 -31.96 -5.41 18.57
C TYR A 239 -32.63 -4.88 17.30
N PRO A 240 -33.97 -4.77 17.24
CA PRO A 240 -34.68 -4.22 16.08
C PRO A 240 -34.14 -2.85 15.62
N LYS A 241 -33.78 -1.98 16.56
CA LYS A 241 -33.16 -0.67 16.27
C LYS A 241 -31.84 -0.77 15.48
N THR A 242 -31.06 -1.83 15.71
CA THR A 242 -29.78 -2.05 15.02
C THR A 242 -30.02 -2.44 13.56
N ILE A 243 -31.06 -3.22 13.28
CA ILE A 243 -31.48 -3.61 11.93
C ILE A 243 -31.94 -2.36 11.16
N VAL A 244 -32.83 -1.57 11.76
CA VAL A 244 -33.34 -0.32 11.18
C VAL A 244 -32.19 0.64 10.88
N ALA A 245 -31.26 0.82 11.82
CA ALA A 245 -30.09 1.67 11.62
C ALA A 245 -29.19 1.15 10.48
N PHE A 246 -28.94 -0.15 10.42
CA PHE A 246 -28.12 -0.75 9.36
C PHE A 246 -28.78 -0.61 7.98
N GLY A 247 -30.09 -0.88 7.88
CA GLY A 247 -30.88 -0.65 6.67
C GLY A 247 -30.81 0.81 6.22
N ARG A 248 -31.04 1.77 7.14
CA ARG A 248 -30.96 3.21 6.84
C ARG A 248 -29.57 3.62 6.34
N LEU A 249 -28.49 3.13 6.96
CA LEU A 249 -27.12 3.41 6.51
C LEU A 249 -26.89 2.90 5.09
N SER A 250 -27.38 1.70 4.77
CA SER A 250 -27.21 1.08 3.46
C SER A 250 -27.92 1.85 2.34
N VAL A 251 -29.16 2.30 2.59
CA VAL A 251 -29.94 3.13 1.65
C VAL A 251 -29.25 4.47 1.39
N ALA A 252 -28.75 5.12 2.46
CA ALA A 252 -28.09 6.43 2.36
C ALA A 252 -26.84 6.40 1.45
N VAL A 253 -26.19 5.23 1.30
CA VAL A 253 -25.00 5.05 0.45
C VAL A 253 -25.26 4.19 -0.79
N ASN A 254 -26.53 3.95 -1.11
CA ASN A 254 -27.01 3.14 -2.23
C ASN A 254 -26.33 1.75 -2.33
N LYS A 255 -26.34 1.00 -1.21
CA LYS A 255 -25.79 -0.36 -1.11
C LYS A 255 -26.82 -1.31 -0.54
N LEU A 256 -26.73 -2.58 -0.90
CA LEU A 256 -27.57 -3.62 -0.31
C LEU A 256 -27.01 -4.02 1.06
N ALA A 257 -27.83 -3.87 2.11
CA ALA A 257 -27.51 -4.39 3.44
C ALA A 257 -27.66 -5.91 3.47
N VAL A 258 -26.61 -6.61 3.91
CA VAL A 258 -26.57 -8.07 4.00
C VAL A 258 -26.15 -8.46 5.41
N LEU A 259 -26.94 -9.32 6.03
CA LEU A 259 -26.57 -10.04 7.25
C LEU A 259 -25.98 -11.38 6.86
N ALA A 260 -24.85 -11.75 7.44
CA ALA A 260 -24.22 -13.05 7.26
C ALA A 260 -24.12 -13.75 8.62
N PHE A 261 -24.61 -14.99 8.72
CA PHE A 261 -24.65 -15.74 9.97
C PHE A 261 -24.48 -17.24 9.74
N PHE A 262 -24.18 -18.00 10.80
CA PHE A 262 -24.25 -19.46 10.76
C PHE A 262 -25.68 -19.90 11.07
N ASN A 263 -26.22 -20.78 10.23
CA ASN A 263 -27.50 -21.43 10.51
C ASN A 263 -27.34 -22.57 11.55
N ASN A 264 -28.44 -23.24 11.87
CA ASN A 264 -28.48 -24.32 12.87
C ASN A 264 -27.58 -25.53 12.56
N ILE A 265 -27.07 -25.65 11.33
CA ILE A 265 -26.17 -26.71 10.87
C ILE A 265 -24.75 -26.18 10.55
N ASN A 266 -24.38 -25.01 11.09
CA ASN A 266 -23.08 -24.35 10.90
C ASN A 266 -22.72 -24.05 9.44
N LYS A 267 -23.72 -23.86 8.57
CA LYS A 267 -23.51 -23.32 7.22
C LYS A 267 -23.73 -21.82 7.20
N ILE A 268 -22.98 -21.13 6.35
CA ILE A 268 -23.12 -19.68 6.18
C ILE A 268 -24.39 -19.39 5.39
N GLU A 269 -25.26 -18.56 5.95
CA GLU A 269 -26.44 -18.01 5.30
C GLU A 269 -26.35 -16.49 5.21
N TYR A 270 -27.00 -15.94 4.18
CA TYR A 270 -27.02 -14.52 3.90
C TYR A 270 -28.46 -14.05 3.80
N GLN A 271 -28.80 -12.98 4.51
CA GLN A 271 -30.10 -12.34 4.42
C GLN A 271 -29.95 -10.87 4.04
N THR A 272 -30.57 -10.49 2.93
CA THR A 272 -30.59 -9.10 2.48
C THR A 272 -31.73 -8.35 3.16
N ILE A 273 -31.45 -7.13 3.59
CA ILE A 273 -32.46 -6.18 4.08
C ILE A 273 -32.68 -5.14 2.99
N GLN A 274 -33.93 -4.96 2.59
CA GLN A 274 -34.35 -3.91 1.67
C GLN A 274 -35.32 -2.99 2.38
N TRP A 275 -35.10 -1.68 2.20
CA TRP A 275 -36.01 -0.67 2.69
C TRP A 275 -37.17 -0.52 1.70
N HIS A 276 -38.40 -0.62 2.19
CA HIS A 276 -39.60 -0.51 1.35
C HIS A 276 -40.31 0.81 1.68
N ASP A 277 -40.25 1.78 0.77
CA ASP A 277 -40.81 3.13 0.97
C ASP A 277 -42.32 3.24 0.74
N SER A 278 -43.03 2.12 0.59
CA SER A 278 -44.48 2.13 0.41
C SER A 278 -45.15 0.88 0.97
N VAL A 279 -46.02 1.13 1.96
CA VAL A 279 -47.29 0.43 2.14
C VAL A 279 -48.26 1.19 1.25
N ASN A 280 -48.39 0.80 -0.02
CA ASN A 280 -49.58 1.14 -0.79
C ASN A 280 -50.70 0.24 -0.26
N VAL A 281 -51.41 0.70 0.77
CA VAL A 281 -52.73 0.20 1.17
C VAL A 281 -53.77 1.04 0.45
#